data_AF-A0A069CWD8-F1
#
_entry.id   AF-A0A069CWD8-F1
#
_cell.length_a   1.000
_cell.length_b   1.000
_cell.length_c   1.000
_cell.angle_alpha   90.00
_cell.angle_beta   90.00
_cell.angle_gamma   90.00
#
_symmetry.space_group_name_H-M   'P 1'
#
loop_
_entity.id
_entity.type
_entity.pdbx_description
1 polymer ?
#
loop_
_entity_poly.entity_id
_entity_poly.type
_entity_poly.pdbx_seq_one_letter_code
_entity_poly.pdbx_strand_id
1 'polypeptide(L)'
;HTNKVADTAMAFSFRLVSDGENQSLTDKTVTVNIANSSGYLFTITPMVNDDVITMKFTDKLLEQLTTDNTYQFEVCVTDANNEVAIYPSEGAMGFQVVKNLKEINGKLVPQITIDSVIEQVTKYVDAKINAIAKGKDGDSAYQVALNDGFTGTEEEWLKSLQGEQGEPGPPGKQGDKGDPGEPG
;
A
#
# COMPACT_ATOMS: atom_id res chain seq x y z
N HIS A 1 -7.24 25.22 18.72
CA HIS A 1 -8.49 24.77 18.07
C HIS A 1 -8.17 24.19 16.70
N THR A 2 -8.89 23.16 16.28
CA THR A 2 -8.63 22.44 15.01
C THR A 2 -9.83 22.62 14.08
N ASN A 3 -9.64 23.19 12.89
CA ASN A 3 -10.69 23.30 11.88
C ASN A 3 -10.49 22.27 10.77
N LYS A 4 -11.58 21.62 10.33
CA LYS A 4 -11.57 20.51 9.38
C LYS A 4 -12.01 20.99 7.98
N VAL A 5 -11.25 20.66 6.95
CA VAL A 5 -11.56 21.00 5.54
C VAL A 5 -12.88 20.36 5.13
N ALA A 6 -13.90 21.15 4.79
CA ALA A 6 -15.29 20.76 4.45
C ALA A 6 -16.26 20.50 5.64
N ASP A 7 -15.94 20.97 6.84
CA ASP A 7 -16.94 21.09 7.90
C ASP A 7 -17.92 22.25 7.58
N THR A 8 -19.22 22.05 7.84
CA THR A 8 -20.24 23.11 7.64
C THR A 8 -20.25 24.12 8.79
N ALA A 9 -19.56 23.83 9.90
CA ALA A 9 -19.13 24.83 10.88
C ALA A 9 -17.91 25.60 10.35
N MET A 10 -18.16 26.46 9.36
CA MET A 10 -17.13 27.17 8.57
C MET A 10 -16.53 28.38 9.30
N ALA A 11 -16.61 28.43 10.62
CA ALA A 11 -16.27 29.62 11.40
C ALA A 11 -15.60 29.28 12.73
N PHE A 12 -14.54 30.02 13.05
CA PHE A 12 -13.91 30.03 14.35
C PHE A 12 -14.24 31.35 15.04
N SER A 13 -14.90 31.28 16.19
CA SER A 13 -15.30 32.45 16.97
C SER A 13 -14.57 32.49 18.30
N PHE A 14 -14.12 33.67 18.70
CA PHE A 14 -13.40 33.89 19.95
C PHE A 14 -13.58 35.33 20.42
N ARG A 15 -13.12 35.60 21.65
CA ARG A 15 -13.16 36.92 22.28
C ARG A 15 -11.76 37.33 22.67
N LEU A 16 -11.50 38.64 22.66
CA LEU A 16 -10.29 39.21 23.23
C LEU A 16 -10.53 39.46 24.71
N VAL A 17 -9.57 39.07 25.55
CA VAL A 17 -9.62 39.25 27.00
C VAL A 17 -8.36 40.01 27.44
N SER A 18 -8.54 41.03 28.28
CA SER A 18 -7.46 41.74 28.98
C SER A 18 -7.85 41.86 30.44
N ASP A 19 -6.92 41.59 31.35
CA ASP A 19 -7.14 41.66 32.80
C ASP A 19 -8.37 40.85 33.29
N GLY A 20 -8.68 39.75 32.60
CA GLY A 20 -9.81 38.89 32.91
C GLY A 20 -11.16 39.34 32.33
N GLU A 21 -11.21 40.49 31.64
CA GLU A 21 -12.43 41.07 31.08
C GLU A 21 -12.46 41.01 29.55
N ASN A 22 -13.64 40.73 28.99
CA ASN A 22 -13.86 40.76 27.55
C ASN A 22 -13.69 42.19 27.02
N GLN A 23 -12.96 42.34 25.93
CA GLN A 23 -12.75 43.64 25.31
C GLN A 23 -13.91 43.99 24.38
N SER A 24 -14.47 45.19 24.56
CA SER A 24 -15.43 45.74 23.61
C SER A 24 -14.74 46.12 22.29
N LEU A 25 -15.38 45.78 21.19
CA LEU A 25 -14.95 46.09 19.83
C LEU A 25 -15.87 47.10 19.14
N THR A 26 -16.81 47.71 19.88
CA THR A 26 -17.70 48.77 19.38
C THR A 26 -16.88 49.92 18.82
N ASP A 27 -17.22 50.37 17.60
CA ASP A 27 -16.55 51.44 16.87
C ASP A 27 -15.05 51.21 16.60
N LYS A 28 -14.57 49.96 16.69
CA LYS A 28 -13.19 49.59 16.39
C LYS A 28 -13.09 48.85 15.06
N THR A 29 -11.97 49.05 14.37
CA THR A 29 -11.61 48.22 13.21
C THR A 29 -10.78 47.04 13.69
N VAL A 30 -11.13 45.84 13.25
CA VAL A 30 -10.40 44.61 13.62
C VAL A 30 -9.82 43.99 12.36
N THR A 31 -8.54 43.62 12.42
CA THR A 31 -7.88 42.79 11.41
C THR A 31 -7.17 41.62 12.07
N VAL A 32 -6.95 40.54 11.32
CA VAL A 32 -6.23 39.37 11.80
C VAL A 32 -5.08 39.06 10.84
N ASN A 33 -3.87 39.08 11.36
CA ASN A 33 -2.67 38.71 10.62
C ASN A 33 -2.43 37.20 10.77
N ILE A 34 -2.25 36.50 9.66
CA ILE A 34 -1.96 35.07 9.63
C ILE A 34 -0.52 34.85 9.15
N ALA A 35 0.20 34.01 9.87
CA ALA A 35 1.58 33.63 9.58
C ALA A 35 1.78 32.10 9.73
N ASN A 36 2.83 31.56 9.13
CA ASN A 36 3.34 30.22 9.41
C ASN A 36 4.83 30.30 9.80
N SER A 37 5.51 29.16 9.89
CA SER A 37 6.95 29.11 10.20
C SER A 37 7.85 29.82 9.19
N SER A 38 7.35 30.07 7.97
CA SER A 38 8.06 30.83 6.93
C SER A 38 7.81 32.34 7.01
N GLY A 39 6.89 32.79 7.88
CA GLY A 39 6.58 34.19 8.12
C GLY A 39 5.15 34.56 7.81
N TYR A 40 4.91 35.87 7.67
CA TYR A 40 3.62 36.47 7.36
C TYR A 40 3.08 35.98 6.01
N LEU A 41 1.77 35.68 5.96
CA LEU A 41 1.08 35.24 4.76
C LEU A 41 0.12 36.31 4.26
N PHE A 42 -0.87 36.67 5.08
CA PHE A 42 -1.90 37.63 4.71
C PHE A 42 -2.66 38.16 5.94
N THR A 43 -3.39 39.25 5.74
CA THR A 43 -4.32 39.84 6.70
C THR A 43 -5.75 39.66 6.21
N ILE A 44 -6.66 39.29 7.12
CA ILE A 44 -8.10 39.26 6.86
C ILE A 44 -8.84 40.29 7.71
N THR A 45 -10.03 40.68 7.27
CA THR A 45 -11.00 41.42 8.10
C THR A 45 -12.07 40.44 8.58
N PRO A 46 -12.08 40.06 9.87
CA PRO A 46 -13.06 39.12 10.40
C PRO A 46 -14.44 39.79 10.53
N MET A 47 -15.48 38.98 10.70
CA MET A 47 -16.76 39.51 11.15
C MET A 47 -16.67 39.79 12.66
N VAL A 48 -17.17 40.95 13.08
CA VAL A 48 -17.23 41.34 14.49
C VAL A 48 -18.69 41.55 14.86
N ASN A 49 -19.11 40.95 15.97
CA ASN A 49 -20.43 41.18 16.58
C ASN A 49 -20.23 41.44 18.07
N ASP A 50 -20.37 42.71 18.46
CA ASP A 50 -20.06 43.22 19.81
C ASP A 50 -18.66 42.85 20.29
N ASP A 51 -18.51 41.83 21.14
CA ASP A 51 -17.25 41.35 21.69
C ASP A 51 -16.72 40.07 21.02
N VAL A 52 -17.45 39.54 20.03
CA VAL A 52 -17.14 38.27 19.36
C VAL A 52 -16.53 38.52 17.99
N ILE A 53 -15.32 38.00 17.80
CA ILE A 53 -14.63 37.95 16.51
C ILE A 53 -14.89 36.59 15.87
N THR A 54 -15.31 36.58 14.61
CA THR A 54 -15.59 35.36 13.85
C THR A 54 -14.79 35.33 12.55
N MET A 55 -13.85 34.39 12.46
CA MET A 55 -13.10 34.07 11.25
C MET A 55 -13.84 32.99 10.47
N LYS A 56 -14.24 33.27 9.23
CA LYS A 56 -14.91 32.29 8.36
C LYS A 56 -13.92 31.68 7.38
N PHE A 57 -13.82 30.36 7.35
CA PHE A 57 -12.96 29.63 6.41
C PHE A 57 -13.55 29.53 4.99
N THR A 58 -14.71 30.16 4.73
CA THR A 58 -15.17 30.55 3.39
C THR A 58 -14.48 31.81 2.87
N ASP A 59 -13.66 32.46 3.68
CA ASP A 59 -12.83 33.57 3.21
C ASP A 59 -11.79 33.03 2.23
N LYS A 60 -11.68 33.67 1.05
CA LYS A 60 -10.81 33.21 -0.04
C LYS A 60 -9.32 33.14 0.34
N LEU A 61 -8.88 33.91 1.33
CA LEU A 61 -7.50 33.85 1.81
C LEU A 61 -7.33 32.66 2.76
N LEU A 62 -8.30 32.42 3.64
CA LEU A 62 -8.28 31.26 4.53
C LEU A 62 -8.43 29.92 3.79
N GLU A 63 -9.13 29.90 2.64
CA GLU A 63 -9.21 28.72 1.75
C GLU A 63 -7.85 28.31 1.14
N GLN A 64 -6.86 29.22 1.14
CA GLN A 64 -5.51 28.93 0.61
C GLN A 64 -4.61 28.23 1.64
N LEU A 65 -5.03 28.13 2.89
CA LEU A 65 -4.26 27.45 3.93
C LEU A 65 -4.22 25.94 3.70
N THR A 66 -3.04 25.34 3.84
CA THR A 66 -2.78 23.93 3.59
C THR A 66 -2.74 23.13 4.90
N THR A 67 -2.99 21.82 4.82
CA THR A 67 -3.15 20.96 6.00
C THR A 67 -1.85 20.43 6.61
N ASP A 68 -0.71 20.75 6.00
CA ASP A 68 0.64 20.33 6.40
C ASP A 68 1.36 21.39 7.25
N ASN A 69 0.69 22.50 7.56
CA ASN A 69 1.26 23.63 8.29
C ASN A 69 0.57 23.87 9.63
N THR A 70 1.34 24.42 10.57
CA THR A 70 0.80 25.09 11.75
C THR A 70 0.83 26.59 11.49
N TYR A 71 -0.29 27.24 11.78
CA TYR A 71 -0.47 28.67 11.58
C TYR A 71 -0.51 29.39 12.92
N GLN A 72 -0.03 30.62 12.91
CA GLN A 72 -0.15 31.56 14.01
C GLN A 72 -0.93 32.78 13.56
N PHE A 73 -1.62 33.41 14.50
CA PHE A 73 -2.31 34.66 14.25
C PHE A 73 -2.25 35.63 15.41
N GLU A 74 -2.29 36.90 15.04
CA GLU A 74 -2.44 38.05 15.92
C GLU A 74 -3.66 38.86 15.47
N VAL A 75 -4.35 39.47 16.42
CA VAL A 75 -5.49 40.34 16.17
C VAL A 75 -5.07 41.78 16.41
N CYS A 76 -5.18 42.62 15.38
CA CYS A 76 -4.97 44.04 15.50
C CYS A 76 -6.34 44.74 15.64
N VAL A 77 -6.47 45.56 16.68
CA VAL A 77 -7.65 46.36 16.95
C VAL A 77 -7.26 47.83 16.88
N THR A 78 -7.84 48.54 15.92
CA THR A 78 -7.62 49.98 15.71
C THR A 78 -8.81 50.76 16.23
N ASP A 79 -8.58 51.72 17.11
CA ASP A 79 -9.63 52.59 17.65
C ASP A 79 -9.95 53.80 16.75
N ALA A 80 -10.90 54.65 17.17
CA ALA A 80 -11.28 55.85 16.43
C ALA A 80 -10.15 56.90 16.33
N ASN A 81 -9.12 56.82 17.17
CA ASN A 81 -7.95 57.69 17.15
C ASN A 81 -6.81 57.14 16.28
N ASN A 82 -7.00 55.96 15.67
CA ASN A 82 -5.99 55.17 14.97
C ASN A 82 -4.89 54.58 15.87
N GLU A 83 -5.14 54.47 17.17
CA GLU A 83 -4.28 53.70 18.05
C GLU A 83 -4.52 52.20 17.82
N VAL A 84 -3.44 51.43 17.72
CA VAL A 84 -3.49 49.99 17.41
C VAL A 84 -3.06 49.20 18.64
N ALA A 85 -3.95 48.31 19.10
CA ALA A 85 -3.65 47.28 20.08
C ALA A 85 -3.53 45.91 19.40
N ILE A 86 -2.52 45.12 19.77
CA ILE A 86 -2.26 43.79 19.20
C ILE A 86 -2.50 42.72 20.28
N TYR A 87 -3.22 41.67 19.91
CA TYR A 87 -3.60 40.57 20.78
C TYR A 87 -3.15 39.21 20.22
N PRO A 88 -2.62 38.30 21.07
CA PRO A 88 -2.27 38.55 22.47
C PRO A 88 -1.11 39.55 22.60
N SER A 89 -0.98 40.20 23.75
CA SER A 89 0.11 41.16 23.99
C SER A 89 1.49 40.49 24.06
N GLU A 90 1.52 39.17 24.30
CA GLU A 90 2.72 38.35 24.24
C GLU A 90 2.48 37.08 23.40
N GLY A 91 3.42 36.77 22.52
CA GLY A 91 3.35 35.61 21.63
C GLY A 91 2.25 35.73 20.58
N ALA A 92 1.79 34.59 20.07
CA ALA A 92 0.73 34.51 19.07
C ALA A 92 -0.18 33.30 19.33
N MET A 93 -1.41 33.35 18.82
CA MET A 93 -2.34 32.23 18.93
C MET A 93 -2.10 31.23 17.80
N GLY A 94 -2.00 29.94 18.13
CA GLY A 94 -1.78 28.87 17.15
C GLY A 94 -3.07 28.15 16.73
N PHE A 95 -3.17 27.79 15.45
CA PHE A 95 -4.18 26.86 14.95
C PHE A 95 -3.63 25.96 13.84
N GLN A 96 -4.34 24.86 13.59
CA GLN A 96 -4.05 23.93 12.51
C GLN A 96 -5.29 23.76 11.64
N VAL A 97 -5.05 23.74 10.34
CA VAL A 97 -6.04 23.32 9.34
C VAL A 97 -5.82 21.84 9.10
N VAL A 98 -6.84 20.99 9.26
CA VAL A 98 -6.73 19.55 9.04
C VAL A 98 -7.72 19.10 7.99
N LYS A 99 -7.41 18.04 7.24
CA LYS A 99 -8.39 17.45 6.31
C LYS A 99 -9.63 16.98 7.06
N ASN A 100 -10.81 17.05 6.44
CA ASN A 100 -11.96 16.37 7.01
C ASN A 100 -11.66 14.89 7.21
N LEU A 101 -12.23 14.30 8.26
CA LEU A 101 -12.06 12.87 8.54
C LEU A 101 -12.52 11.99 7.37
N LYS A 102 -13.45 12.48 6.53
CA LYS A 102 -13.91 11.83 5.30
C LYS A 102 -12.98 12.00 4.09
N GLU A 103 -12.07 12.97 4.13
CA GLU A 103 -11.07 13.26 3.09
C GLU A 103 -9.68 12.73 3.43
N ILE A 104 -9.50 12.25 4.66
CA ILE A 104 -8.36 11.40 5.00
C ILE A 104 -8.58 10.10 4.24
N ASN A 105 -7.80 9.87 3.18
CA ASN A 105 -7.65 8.55 2.59
C ASN A 105 -7.11 7.62 3.68
N GLY A 106 -8.01 7.00 4.43
CA GLY A 106 -7.66 5.89 5.30
C GLY A 106 -7.05 4.81 4.41
N LYS A 107 -5.93 4.23 4.84
CA LYS A 107 -5.56 2.91 4.35
C LYS A 107 -6.73 2.01 4.73
N LEU A 108 -7.50 1.54 3.74
CA LEU A 108 -8.57 0.57 3.98
C LEU A 108 -8.01 -0.50 4.92
N VAL A 109 -8.72 -0.78 6.01
CA VAL A 109 -8.63 -2.11 6.64
C VAL A 109 -8.76 -3.08 5.48
N PRO A 110 -7.79 -3.97 5.20
CA PRO A 110 -7.74 -4.70 3.94
C PRO A 110 -9.08 -5.39 3.73
N GLN A 111 -9.91 -4.78 2.88
CA GLN A 111 -11.14 -5.38 2.44
C GLN A 111 -10.63 -6.59 1.66
N ILE A 112 -10.96 -7.79 2.14
CA ILE A 112 -10.74 -8.99 1.34
C ILE A 112 -11.52 -8.73 0.05
N THR A 113 -10.81 -8.30 -1.00
CA THR A 113 -11.43 -8.10 -2.31
C THR A 113 -11.70 -9.48 -2.89
N ILE A 114 -12.76 -9.58 -3.67
CA ILE A 114 -13.06 -10.82 -4.39
C ILE A 114 -11.83 -11.22 -5.23
N ASP A 115 -11.11 -10.25 -5.81
CA ASP A 115 -9.87 -10.48 -6.56
C ASP A 115 -8.75 -11.11 -5.71
N SER A 116 -8.55 -10.65 -4.47
CA SER A 116 -7.53 -11.21 -3.58
C SER A 116 -7.87 -12.64 -3.13
N VAL A 117 -9.15 -12.93 -2.93
CA VAL A 117 -9.61 -14.30 -2.66
C VAL A 117 -9.38 -15.18 -3.87
N ILE A 118 -9.75 -14.71 -5.06
CA ILE A 118 -9.54 -15.44 -6.32
C ILE A 118 -8.06 -15.73 -6.52
N GLU A 119 -7.17 -14.76 -6.32
CA GLU A 119 -5.73 -14.96 -6.47
C GLU A 119 -5.18 -16.02 -5.50
N GLN A 120 -5.61 -15.99 -4.23
CA GLN A 120 -5.19 -16.98 -3.23
C GLN A 120 -5.72 -18.37 -3.55
N VAL A 121 -6.98 -18.48 -4.00
CA VAL A 121 -7.57 -19.75 -4.41
C VAL A 121 -6.86 -20.31 -5.64
N THR A 122 -6.60 -19.50 -6.66
CA THR A 122 -5.85 -19.92 -7.86
C THR A 122 -4.46 -20.42 -7.50
N LYS A 123 -3.70 -19.68 -6.66
CA LYS A 123 -2.39 -20.14 -6.17
C LYS A 123 -2.45 -21.47 -5.45
N TYR A 124 -3.45 -21.65 -4.58
CA TYR A 124 -3.64 -22.90 -3.85
C TYR A 124 -3.97 -24.06 -4.81
N VAL A 125 -4.87 -23.84 -5.77
CA VAL A 125 -5.25 -24.83 -6.77
C VAL A 125 -4.07 -25.21 -7.66
N ASP A 126 -3.32 -24.23 -8.18
CA ASP A 126 -2.14 -24.48 -9.03
C ASP A 126 -1.06 -25.26 -8.27
N ALA A 127 -0.80 -24.89 -7.00
CA ALA A 127 0.14 -25.62 -6.17
C ALA A 127 -0.30 -27.08 -5.95
N LYS A 128 -1.60 -27.33 -5.75
CA LYS A 128 -2.14 -28.69 -5.60
C LYS A 128 -2.16 -29.46 -6.92
N ILE A 129 -2.51 -28.83 -8.05
CA ILE A 129 -2.45 -29.44 -9.38
C ILE A 129 -1.02 -29.82 -9.71
N ASN A 130 -0.05 -28.93 -9.50
CA ASN A 130 1.37 -29.24 -9.74
C ASN A 130 1.88 -30.39 -8.85
N ALA A 131 1.39 -30.47 -7.60
CA ALA A 131 1.72 -31.59 -6.70
C ALA A 131 1.08 -32.91 -7.13
N ILE A 132 -0.10 -32.89 -7.77
CA ILE A 132 -0.77 -34.09 -8.30
C ILE A 132 -0.17 -34.50 -9.66
N ALA A 133 0.14 -33.52 -10.51
CA ALA A 133 0.74 -33.74 -11.84
C ALA A 133 2.16 -34.31 -11.72
N LYS A 134 2.89 -33.95 -10.66
CA LYS A 134 4.04 -34.73 -10.17
C LYS A 134 3.52 -35.94 -9.40
N GLY A 135 2.88 -36.88 -10.11
CA GLY A 135 2.67 -38.22 -9.56
C GLY A 135 3.99 -38.72 -8.97
N LYS A 136 3.97 -39.39 -7.82
CA LYS A 136 5.19 -40.00 -7.28
C LYS A 136 5.80 -40.86 -8.39
N ASP A 137 7.09 -40.68 -8.66
CA ASP A 137 7.81 -41.60 -9.52
C ASP A 137 7.56 -43.01 -8.99
N GLY A 138 7.13 -43.92 -9.88
CA GLY A 138 6.96 -45.31 -9.51
C GLY A 138 8.29 -45.90 -9.05
N ASP A 139 8.24 -46.95 -8.24
CA ASP A 139 9.44 -47.68 -7.82
C ASP A 139 10.27 -48.06 -9.04
N SER A 140 11.60 -47.91 -8.95
CA SER A 140 12.50 -48.41 -10.00
C SER A 140 12.36 -49.93 -10.11
N ALA A 141 12.67 -50.49 -11.28
CA ALA A 141 12.62 -51.95 -11.47
C ALA A 141 13.49 -52.71 -10.45
N TYR A 142 14.62 -52.11 -10.02
CA TYR A 142 15.45 -52.63 -8.94
C TYR A 142 14.75 -52.57 -7.56
N GLN A 143 14.07 -51.46 -7.24
CA GLN A 143 13.30 -51.34 -6.00
C GLN A 143 12.14 -52.34 -5.93
N VAL A 144 11.48 -52.62 -7.06
CA VAL A 144 10.48 -53.69 -7.16
C VAL A 144 11.12 -55.06 -6.90
N ALA A 145 12.28 -55.34 -7.48
CA ALA A 145 13.01 -56.58 -7.23
C ALA A 145 13.38 -56.76 -5.74
N LEU A 146 13.81 -55.69 -5.05
CA LEU A 146 14.05 -55.71 -3.60
C LEU A 146 12.79 -56.04 -2.81
N ASN A 147 11.65 -55.42 -3.16
CA ASN A 147 10.37 -55.68 -2.50
C ASN A 147 9.90 -57.14 -2.70
N ASP A 148 10.22 -57.73 -3.86
CA ASP A 148 9.93 -59.14 -4.18
C ASP A 148 10.99 -60.12 -3.63
N GLY A 149 11.93 -59.64 -2.82
CA GLY A 149 12.86 -60.47 -2.05
C GLY A 149 14.26 -60.64 -2.65
N PHE A 150 14.62 -59.87 -3.68
CA PHE A 150 16.00 -59.79 -4.13
C PHE A 150 16.88 -59.21 -3.03
N THR A 151 18.06 -59.80 -2.82
CA THR A 151 19.07 -59.30 -1.90
C THR A 151 20.38 -59.14 -2.65
N GLY A 152 20.88 -57.92 -2.75
CA GLY A 152 22.10 -57.60 -3.51
C GLY A 152 22.17 -56.11 -3.79
N THR A 153 23.11 -55.73 -4.64
CA THR A 153 23.29 -54.38 -5.19
C THR A 153 22.61 -54.23 -6.55
N GLU A 154 22.38 -52.99 -6.99
CA GLU A 154 21.80 -52.72 -8.32
C GLU A 154 22.64 -53.30 -9.46
N GLU A 155 23.97 -53.30 -9.30
CA GLU A 155 24.89 -53.88 -10.28
C GLU A 155 24.76 -55.41 -10.37
N GLU A 156 24.57 -56.08 -9.23
CA GLU A 156 24.31 -57.53 -9.17
C GLU A 156 22.95 -57.87 -9.79
N TRP A 157 21.94 -57.04 -9.56
CA TRP A 157 20.63 -57.18 -10.20
C TRP A 157 20.73 -57.04 -11.72
N LEU A 158 21.42 -56.02 -12.23
CA LEU A 158 21.61 -55.84 -13.68
C LEU A 158 22.32 -57.03 -14.33
N LYS A 159 23.35 -57.58 -13.67
CA LYS A 159 24.03 -58.80 -14.14
C LYS A 159 23.09 -60.01 -14.17
N SER A 160 22.16 -60.12 -13.23
CA SER A 160 21.17 -61.21 -13.20
C SER A 160 20.19 -61.19 -14.38
N LEU A 161 19.96 -60.01 -14.99
CA LEU A 161 19.08 -59.87 -16.16
C LEU A 161 19.76 -60.31 -17.47
N GLN A 162 21.08 -60.40 -17.48
CA GLN A 162 21.83 -60.79 -18.67
C GLN A 162 21.69 -62.31 -18.86
N GLY A 163 20.85 -62.71 -19.82
CA GLY A 163 20.70 -64.11 -20.21
C GLY A 163 22.02 -64.71 -20.73
N GLU A 164 22.12 -66.03 -20.66
CA GLU A 164 23.26 -66.76 -21.23
C GLU A 164 23.35 -66.53 -22.75
N GLN A 165 24.58 -66.44 -23.26
CA GLN A 165 24.81 -66.35 -24.70
C GLN A 165 24.26 -67.60 -25.39
N GLY A 166 23.38 -67.42 -26.39
CA GLY A 166 22.82 -68.54 -27.15
C GLY A 166 23.90 -69.38 -27.83
N GLU A 167 23.62 -70.69 -28.00
CA GLU A 167 24.55 -71.60 -28.66
C GLU A 167 24.89 -71.15 -30.11
N PRO A 168 26.14 -71.34 -30.57
CA PRO A 168 26.50 -71.07 -31.96
C PRO A 168 25.58 -71.80 -32.94
N GLY A 169 25.13 -71.10 -33.98
CA GLY A 169 24.30 -71.72 -35.03
C GLY A 169 25.04 -72.87 -35.73
N PRO A 170 24.30 -73.85 -36.30
CA PRO A 170 24.90 -74.94 -37.04
C PRO A 170 25.69 -74.43 -38.26
N PRO A 171 26.79 -75.10 -38.66
CA PRO A 171 27.54 -74.76 -39.87
C PRO A 171 26.64 -74.69 -41.11
N GLY A 172 26.89 -73.70 -41.98
CA GLY A 172 26.13 -73.53 -43.22
C GLY A 172 26.22 -74.76 -44.13
N LYS A 173 25.14 -75.08 -44.85
CA LYS A 173 25.13 -76.17 -45.85
C LYS A 173 26.18 -75.87 -46.92
N GLN A 174 26.98 -76.88 -47.28
CA GLN A 174 27.90 -76.80 -48.41
C GLN A 174 27.11 -76.44 -49.68
N GLY A 175 27.57 -75.43 -50.42
CA GLY A 175 26.89 -74.95 -51.63
C GLY A 175 26.82 -76.01 -52.72
N ASP A 176 25.75 -75.98 -53.49
CA ASP A 176 25.55 -76.88 -54.63
C ASP A 176 26.70 -76.74 -55.64
N LYS A 177 27.13 -77.88 -56.20
CA LYS A 177 28.13 -77.92 -57.26
C LYS A 177 27.54 -77.25 -58.51
N GLY A 178 28.21 -76.23 -59.04
CA GLY A 178 27.74 -75.50 -60.22
C GLY A 178 27.53 -76.40 -61.44
N ASP A 179 26.53 -76.05 -62.25
CA ASP A 179 26.21 -76.75 -63.49
C ASP A 179 27.40 -76.71 -64.47
N PRO A 180 27.69 -77.79 -65.21
CA PRO A 180 28.65 -77.75 -66.31
C PRO A 180 28.20 -76.74 -67.38
N GLY A 181 29.11 -75.92 -67.89
CA GLY A 181 28.80 -74.92 -68.90
C GLY A 181 28.25 -75.52 -70.21
N GLU A 182 27.30 -74.84 -70.85
CA GLU A 182 26.76 -75.24 -72.15
C GLU A 182 27.82 -75.12 -73.26
N PRO A 183 27.92 -76.09 -74.19
CA PRO A 183 28.75 -75.95 -75.38
C PRO A 183 28.07 -75.06 -76.43
N GLY A 184 28.81 -74.06 -76.94
CA GLY A 184 28.46 -73.28 -78.13
C GLY A 184 29.60 -72.39 -78.59
#